data_AF-A0A6B2C377-F1
#
_entry.id   AF-A0A6B2C377-F1
#
_cell.length_a   1.000
_cell.length_b   1.000
_cell.length_c   1.000
_cell.angle_alpha   90.00
_cell.angle_beta   90.00
_cell.angle_gamma   90.00
#
_symmetry.space_group_name_H-M   'P 1'
#
loop_
_entity.id
_entity.type
_entity.pdbx_description
1 polymer ?
#
loop_
_entity_poly.entity_id
_entity_poly.type
_entity_poly.pdbx_seq_one_letter_code
_entity_poly.pdbx_strand_id
1 'polypeptide(L)'
;MKTKKGISPILATVILIAVTLVIAVGVIGWVMGIWGSMGRTEMLSVTPIKLSNDTLELLIINQGQITATIKNITVEGLGACDNISPTNVIQPGNSTTITCTISGTQGAVAGVVYTVKVITSSGNIYQTQVRAE
;
A
#
# COMPACT_ATOMS: atom_id res chain seq x y z
N MET A 1 -4.26 -58.97 -33.60
CA MET A 1 -4.38 -58.30 -32.30
C MET A 1 -3.25 -57.28 -32.19
N LYS A 2 -3.56 -55.97 -32.09
CA LYS A 2 -2.53 -54.92 -31.97
C LYS A 2 -1.99 -54.93 -30.53
N THR A 3 -0.82 -55.52 -30.34
CA THR A 3 -0.09 -55.43 -29.07
C THR A 3 0.31 -53.98 -28.83
N LYS A 4 -0.26 -53.34 -27.79
CA LYS A 4 0.22 -52.03 -27.34
C LYS A 4 1.64 -52.22 -26.82
N LYS A 5 2.65 -51.76 -27.57
CA LYS A 5 4.02 -51.72 -27.08
C LYS A 5 4.08 -50.72 -25.93
N GLY A 6 4.43 -51.20 -24.73
CA GLY A 6 4.74 -50.34 -23.59
C GLY A 6 6.00 -49.53 -23.86
N ILE A 7 6.06 -48.32 -23.30
CA ILE A 7 7.30 -47.53 -23.23
C ILE A 7 8.34 -48.39 -22.53
N SER A 8 9.58 -48.44 -23.05
CA SER A 8 10.62 -49.22 -22.39
C SER A 8 10.83 -48.69 -20.97
N PRO A 9 10.99 -49.56 -19.96
CA PRO A 9 11.10 -49.13 -18.56
C PRO A 9 12.19 -48.07 -18.34
N ILE A 10 13.27 -48.18 -19.10
CA ILE A 10 14.40 -47.23 -19.07
C ILE A 10 14.00 -45.87 -19.63
N LEU A 11 13.27 -45.85 -20.76
CA LEU A 11 12.85 -44.58 -21.36
C LEU A 11 11.85 -43.84 -20.47
N ALA A 12 10.99 -44.58 -19.77
CA ALA A 12 10.08 -44.00 -18.78
C ALA A 12 10.85 -43.29 -17.65
N THR A 13 11.93 -43.90 -17.15
CA THR A 13 12.75 -43.27 -16.09
C THR A 13 13.48 -42.02 -16.55
N VAL A 14 14.00 -41.99 -17.80
CA VAL A 14 14.69 -40.82 -18.33
C VAL A 14 13.74 -39.64 -18.51
N ILE A 15 12.55 -39.90 -19.06
CA ILE A 15 11.52 -38.87 -19.21
C ILE A 15 11.09 -38.34 -17.84
N LEU A 16 10.92 -39.22 -16.86
CA LEU A 16 10.53 -38.84 -15.51
C LEU A 16 11.59 -37.92 -14.88
N ILE A 17 12.88 -38.28 -14.94
CA ILE A 17 13.96 -37.45 -14.39
C ILE A 17 14.01 -36.08 -15.12
N ALA A 18 13.91 -36.08 -16.44
CA ALA A 18 13.92 -34.85 -17.23
C ALA A 18 12.76 -33.90 -16.83
N VAL A 19 11.54 -34.43 -16.72
CA VAL A 19 10.37 -33.64 -16.32
C VAL A 19 10.52 -33.14 -14.88
N THR A 20 11.03 -33.97 -13.96
CA THR A 20 11.22 -33.54 -12.57
C THR A 20 12.21 -32.39 -12.45
N LEU A 21 13.32 -32.41 -13.20
CA LEU A 21 14.29 -31.32 -13.20
C LEU A 21 13.69 -30.03 -13.79
N VAL A 22 12.95 -30.14 -14.88
CA VAL A 22 12.29 -28.99 -15.53
C VAL A 22 11.29 -28.33 -14.57
N ILE A 23 10.46 -29.13 -13.91
CA ILE A 23 9.49 -28.61 -12.93
C ILE A 23 10.22 -28.00 -11.73
N ALA A 24 11.28 -28.65 -11.23
CA ALA A 24 12.04 -28.15 -10.08
C ALA A 24 12.59 -26.73 -10.33
N VAL A 25 13.21 -26.50 -11.48
CA VAL A 25 13.72 -25.16 -11.84
C VAL A 25 12.57 -24.16 -12.04
N GLY A 26 11.48 -24.58 -12.68
CA GLY A 26 10.29 -23.73 -12.88
C GLY A 26 9.66 -23.28 -11.56
N VAL A 27 9.53 -24.20 -10.59
CA VAL A 27 8.96 -23.90 -9.27
C VAL A 27 9.87 -22.96 -8.48
N ILE A 28 11.19 -23.15 -8.51
CA ILE A 28 12.12 -22.23 -7.84
C ILE A 28 11.97 -20.81 -8.38
N GLY A 29 11.93 -20.65 -9.71
CA GLY A 29 11.73 -19.33 -10.34
C GLY A 29 10.39 -18.70 -9.94
N TRP A 30 9.32 -19.48 -9.88
CA TRP A 30 8.00 -19.02 -9.46
C TRP A 30 7.96 -18.60 -7.99
N VAL A 31 8.53 -19.40 -7.09
CA VAL A 31 8.61 -19.08 -5.65
C VAL A 31 9.43 -17.81 -5.44
N MET A 32 10.62 -17.71 -6.05
CA MET A 32 11.44 -16.50 -5.95
C MET A 32 10.72 -15.26 -6.50
N GLY A 33 9.94 -15.42 -7.57
CA GLY A 33 9.13 -14.35 -8.14
C GLY A 33 8.04 -13.82 -7.19
N ILE A 34 7.35 -14.71 -6.47
CA ILE A 34 6.35 -14.32 -5.46
C ILE A 34 7.02 -13.67 -4.26
N TRP A 35 8.10 -14.24 -3.76
CA TRP A 35 8.78 -13.71 -2.58
C TRP A 35 9.42 -12.34 -2.85
N GLY A 36 9.89 -12.10 -4.07
CA GLY A 36 10.41 -10.80 -4.51
C GLY A 36 9.37 -9.68 -4.50
N SER A 37 8.07 -10.00 -4.66
CA SER A 37 7.00 -8.99 -4.63
C SER A 37 6.46 -8.71 -3.22
N MET A 38 6.59 -9.66 -2.29
CA MET A 38 6.09 -9.50 -0.90
C MET A 38 7.00 -8.67 0.00
N GLY A 39 8.26 -8.45 -0.37
CA GLY A 39 9.25 -7.77 0.49
C GLY A 39 9.15 -6.24 0.52
N ARG A 40 8.34 -5.64 -0.35
CA ARG A 40 8.20 -4.19 -0.44
C ARG A 40 6.87 -3.77 0.18
N THR A 41 6.94 -3.13 1.34
CA THR A 41 5.76 -2.64 2.05
C THR A 41 5.66 -1.12 1.94
N GLU A 42 4.43 -0.63 1.83
CA GLU A 42 4.11 0.77 2.04
C GLU A 42 3.85 0.97 3.53
N MET A 43 4.46 2.00 4.13
CA MET A 43 4.25 2.34 5.53
C MET A 43 4.32 3.86 5.69
N LEU A 44 3.21 4.47 6.09
CA LEU A 44 3.14 5.91 6.37
C LEU A 44 2.97 6.15 7.87
N SER A 45 3.73 7.11 8.40
CA SER A 45 3.49 7.71 9.70
C SER A 45 2.78 9.06 9.48
N VAL A 46 1.60 9.23 10.06
CA VAL A 46 0.78 10.44 9.93
C VAL A 46 0.69 11.13 11.28
N THR A 47 1.28 12.32 11.38
CA THR A 47 1.28 13.14 12.59
C THR A 47 0.51 14.43 12.29
N PRO A 48 -0.55 14.75 13.04
CA PRO A 48 -1.27 15.99 12.84
C PRO A 48 -0.49 17.17 13.43
N ILE A 49 -0.45 18.28 12.69
CA ILE A 49 0.19 19.53 13.15
C ILE A 49 -0.89 20.47 13.69
N LYS A 50 -1.89 20.80 12.86
CA LYS A 50 -2.98 21.70 13.24
C LYS A 50 -4.27 21.38 12.47
N LEU A 51 -5.39 21.66 13.10
CA LEU A 51 -6.71 21.69 12.49
C LEU A 51 -7.40 23.00 12.92
N SER A 52 -7.60 23.91 11.97
CA SER A 52 -8.16 25.24 12.22
C SER A 52 -9.27 25.54 11.22
N ASN A 53 -10.51 25.66 11.71
CA ASN A 53 -11.74 25.80 10.91
C ASN A 53 -11.82 24.76 9.79
N ASP A 54 -11.37 25.10 8.58
CA ASP A 54 -11.43 24.23 7.40
C ASP A 54 -10.03 23.79 6.92
N THR A 55 -8.96 24.25 7.57
CA THR A 55 -7.58 23.93 7.16
C THR A 55 -6.98 22.85 8.03
N LEU A 56 -6.51 21.79 7.39
CA LEU A 56 -5.81 20.67 8.03
C LEU A 56 -4.35 20.66 7.58
N GLU A 57 -3.45 20.59 8.54
CA GLU A 57 -2.02 20.42 8.31
C GLU A 57 -1.52 19.13 8.98
N LEU A 58 -0.89 18.27 8.18
CA LEU A 58 -0.40 16.97 8.57
C LEU A 58 1.06 16.83 8.17
N LEU A 59 1.90 16.30 9.05
CA LEU A 59 3.20 15.78 8.71
C LEU A 59 3.06 14.31 8.33
N ILE A 60 3.39 13.96 7.09
CA ILE A 60 3.36 12.58 6.61
C ILE A 60 4.78 12.14 6.27
N ILE A 61 5.20 11.02 6.86
CA ILE A 61 6.53 10.44 6.67
C ILE A 61 6.37 9.06 6.07
N ASN A 62 7.02 8.80 4.94
CA ASN A 62 7.04 7.46 4.36
C ASN A 62 8.18 6.64 4.97
N GLN A 63 7.82 5.75 5.90
CA GLN A 63 8.73 4.80 6.55
C GLN A 63 8.83 3.48 5.78
N GLY A 64 8.07 3.33 4.69
CA GLY A 64 8.05 2.13 3.86
C GLY A 64 9.21 2.05 2.86
N GLN A 65 9.16 1.00 2.03
CA GLN A 65 10.14 0.69 0.97
C GLN A 65 9.60 0.99 -0.44
N ILE A 66 8.36 1.47 -0.53
CA ILE A 66 7.68 1.86 -1.76
C ILE A 66 7.20 3.30 -1.64
N THR A 67 7.24 4.05 -2.75
CA THR A 67 6.60 5.35 -2.88
C THR A 67 5.11 5.24 -2.55
N ALA A 68 4.65 6.01 -1.58
CA ALA A 68 3.26 6.08 -1.18
C ALA A 68 2.58 7.24 -1.90
N THR A 69 1.41 6.99 -2.49
CA THR A 69 0.58 8.04 -3.09
C THR A 69 -0.71 8.18 -2.31
N ILE A 70 -0.99 9.37 -1.81
CA ILE A 70 -2.20 9.70 -1.07
C ILE A 70 -3.33 9.92 -2.07
N LYS A 71 -4.38 9.13 -1.92
CA LYS A 71 -5.57 9.19 -2.78
C LYS A 71 -6.63 10.11 -2.20
N ASN A 72 -6.88 10.01 -0.91
CA ASN A 72 -7.87 10.83 -0.23
C ASN A 72 -7.51 11.00 1.25
N ILE A 73 -7.86 12.14 1.82
CA ILE A 73 -7.75 12.42 3.25
C ILE A 73 -9.15 12.76 3.72
N THR A 74 -9.65 12.06 4.72
CA THR A 74 -10.97 12.31 5.30
C THR A 74 -10.88 12.57 6.79
N VAL A 75 -11.68 13.50 7.27
CA VAL A 75 -11.81 13.83 8.68
C VAL A 75 -13.21 13.42 9.12
N GLU A 76 -13.30 12.54 10.11
CA GLU A 76 -14.59 12.05 10.59
C GLU A 76 -15.44 13.22 11.11
N GLY A 77 -16.67 13.33 10.62
CA GLY A 77 -17.60 14.39 10.99
C GLY A 77 -17.45 15.72 10.25
N LEU A 78 -16.30 15.98 9.60
CA LEU A 78 -16.07 17.22 8.83
C LEU A 78 -16.07 16.98 7.32
N GLY A 79 -15.62 15.82 6.83
CA GLY A 79 -15.69 15.47 5.40
C GLY A 79 -14.33 15.16 4.77
N ALA A 80 -14.25 15.26 3.45
CA ALA A 80 -13.01 15.01 2.70
C ALA A 80 -12.18 16.28 2.54
N CYS A 81 -10.86 16.11 2.47
CA CYS A 81 -9.92 17.17 2.23
C CYS A 81 -9.68 17.33 0.72
N ASP A 82 -9.92 18.53 0.22
CA ASP A 82 -9.61 18.94 -1.14
C ASP A 82 -8.31 19.76 -1.19
N ASN A 83 -7.74 19.87 -2.39
CA ASN A 83 -6.53 20.65 -2.67
C ASN A 83 -5.32 20.26 -1.81
N ILE A 84 -4.98 18.96 -1.79
CA ILE A 84 -3.77 18.44 -1.16
C ILE A 84 -2.54 19.12 -1.79
N SER A 85 -1.77 19.83 -0.98
CA SER A 85 -0.59 20.59 -1.39
C SER A 85 0.57 20.32 -0.40
N PRO A 86 1.83 20.21 -0.85
CA PRO A 86 2.35 20.48 -2.20
C PRO A 86 2.46 19.24 -3.12
N THR A 87 2.38 18.04 -2.56
CA THR A 87 2.46 16.78 -3.33
C THR A 87 1.63 15.70 -2.67
N ASN A 88 1.05 14.83 -3.49
CA ASN A 88 0.32 13.65 -3.03
C ASN A 88 1.20 12.39 -3.09
N VAL A 89 2.46 12.52 -3.52
CA VAL A 89 3.40 11.41 -3.70
C VAL A 89 4.57 11.61 -2.75
N ILE A 90 4.85 10.60 -1.92
CA ILE A 90 5.90 10.63 -0.91
C ILE A 90 6.84 9.45 -1.17
N GLN A 91 8.08 9.77 -1.53
CA GLN A 91 9.13 8.77 -1.73
C GLN A 91 9.56 8.12 -0.40
N PRO A 92 10.05 6.87 -0.42
CA PRO A 92 10.59 6.20 0.77
C PRO A 92 11.62 7.06 1.51
N GLY A 93 11.51 7.15 2.84
CA GLY A 93 12.43 7.90 3.70
C GLY A 93 12.20 9.42 3.72
N ASN A 94 11.35 9.96 2.86
CA ASN A 94 11.03 11.39 2.86
C ASN A 94 9.83 11.72 3.75
N SER A 95 9.85 12.94 4.27
CA SER A 95 8.75 13.55 5.02
C SER A 95 8.24 14.79 4.30
N THR A 96 6.93 14.94 4.22
CA THR A 96 6.29 16.12 3.63
C THR A 96 5.18 16.61 4.57
N THR A 97 5.15 17.92 4.79
CA THR A 97 4.00 18.57 5.42
C THR A 97 2.96 18.84 4.35
N ILE A 98 1.80 18.23 4.52
CA ILE A 98 0.66 18.37 3.63
C ILE A 98 -0.36 19.30 4.28
N THR A 99 -0.81 20.25 3.47
CA THR A 99 -1.92 21.13 3.80
C THR A 99 -3.07 20.82 2.87
N CYS A 100 -4.27 20.81 3.41
CA CYS A 100 -5.48 20.63 2.62
C CYS A 100 -6.67 21.35 3.27
N THR A 101 -7.67 21.67 2.46
CA THR A 101 -8.89 22.35 2.90
C THR A 101 -10.02 21.34 2.95
N ILE A 102 -10.70 21.22 4.08
CA ILE A 102 -11.81 20.30 4.30
C ILE A 102 -13.05 20.90 3.63
N SER A 103 -13.64 20.18 2.68
CA SER A 103 -14.85 20.62 1.95
C SER A 103 -16.14 20.26 2.68
N GLY A 104 -16.10 20.35 4.01
CA GLY A 104 -17.19 20.03 4.90
C GLY A 104 -18.33 21.02 4.86
N THR A 105 -19.52 20.58 5.26
CA THR A 105 -20.69 21.46 5.42
C THR A 105 -20.63 22.27 6.72
N GLN A 106 -19.77 21.87 7.67
CA GLN A 106 -19.50 22.56 8.92
C GLN A 106 -17.99 22.57 9.20
N GLY A 107 -17.47 23.72 9.59
CA GLY A 107 -16.06 23.86 9.97
C GLY A 107 -15.75 23.16 11.29
N ALA A 108 -14.47 22.89 11.53
CA ALA A 108 -13.99 22.28 12.75
C ALA A 108 -14.37 23.14 13.96
N VAL A 109 -15.01 22.52 14.96
CA VAL A 109 -15.36 23.19 16.22
C VAL A 109 -14.15 23.16 17.14
N ALA A 110 -13.66 24.34 17.52
CA ALA A 110 -12.54 24.51 18.43
C ALA A 110 -12.72 23.68 19.72
N GLY A 111 -11.67 22.95 20.09
CA GLY A 111 -11.62 22.10 21.27
C GLY A 111 -12.09 20.66 21.07
N VAL A 112 -12.72 20.31 19.94
CA VAL A 112 -13.18 18.95 19.62
C VAL A 112 -12.05 18.13 19.00
N VAL A 113 -11.98 16.85 19.37
CA VAL A 113 -11.02 15.89 18.78
C VAL A 113 -11.66 15.19 17.60
N TYR A 114 -10.99 15.23 16.46
CA TYR A 114 -11.40 14.61 15.20
C TYR A 114 -10.42 13.52 14.79
N THR A 115 -10.94 12.42 14.23
CA THR A 115 -10.13 11.36 13.63
C THR A 115 -9.85 11.70 12.16
N VAL A 116 -8.58 11.77 11.79
CA VAL A 116 -8.12 11.94 10.41
C VAL A 116 -7.73 10.58 9.85
N LYS A 117 -8.27 10.24 8.68
CA LYS A 117 -7.96 9.03 7.91
C LYS A 117 -7.28 9.43 6.61
N VAL A 118 -6.07 8.92 6.40
CA VAL A 118 -5.30 9.08 5.17
C VAL A 118 -5.38 7.76 4.40
N ILE A 119 -5.94 7.83 3.19
CA ILE A 119 -6.15 6.67 2.31
C ILE A 119 -5.13 6.75 1.17
N THR A 120 -4.34 5.71 1.00
CA THR A 120 -3.36 5.63 -0.09
C THR A 120 -3.93 4.94 -1.32
N SER A 121 -3.27 5.10 -2.47
CA SER A 121 -3.62 4.42 -3.72
C SER A 121 -3.56 2.90 -3.60
N SER A 122 -2.71 2.39 -2.69
CA SER A 122 -2.56 0.98 -2.36
C SER A 122 -3.73 0.42 -1.53
N GLY A 123 -4.63 1.29 -1.06
CA GLY A 123 -5.79 0.92 -0.25
C GLY A 123 -5.51 0.87 1.26
N ASN A 124 -4.31 1.26 1.69
CA ASN A 124 -3.98 1.32 3.11
C ASN A 124 -4.62 2.56 3.75
N ILE A 125 -5.06 2.42 5.00
CA ILE A 125 -5.69 3.48 5.77
C ILE A 125 -4.85 3.75 7.02
N TYR A 126 -4.31 4.96 7.10
CA TYR A 126 -3.55 5.43 8.26
C TYR A 126 -4.41 6.43 9.03
N GLN A 127 -4.51 6.25 10.34
CA GLN A 127 -5.43 7.00 11.18
C GLN A 127 -4.67 7.77 12.26
N THR A 128 -5.08 8.99 12.52
CA THR A 128 -4.54 9.80 13.62
C THR A 128 -5.63 10.68 14.21
N GLN A 129 -5.42 11.22 15.40
CA GLN A 129 -6.38 12.10 16.08
C GLN A 129 -5.80 13.49 16.21
N VAL A 130 -6.58 14.50 15.84
CA VAL A 130 -6.21 15.92 15.94
C VAL A 130 -7.26 16.65 16.74
N ARG A 131 -6.84 17.54 17.63
CA ARG A 131 -7.75 18.47 18.30
C ARG A 131 -7.85 19.73 17.45
N ALA A 132 -9.08 20.15 17.14
CA ALA A 132 -9.31 21.44 16.50
C ALA A 132 -8.97 22.57 17.49
N GLU A 133 -8.27 23.57 17.01
CA GLU A 133 -7.97 24.81 17.74
C GLU A 133 -8.94 25.93 17.36
#